data_AF-A0A212LT15-F1
#
_entry.id   AF-A0A212LT15-F1
#
_cell.length_a   1.000
_cell.length_b   1.000
_cell.length_c   1.000
_cell.angle_alpha   90.00
_cell.angle_beta   90.00
_cell.angle_gamma   90.00
#
_symmetry.space_group_name_H-M   'P 1'
#
loop_
_entity.id
_entity.type
_entity.pdbx_description
1 polymer ?
#
loop_
_entity_poly.entity_id
_entity_poly.type
_entity_poly.pdbx_seq_one_letter_code
_entity_poly.pdbx_strand_id
1 'polypeptide(L)'
;MLMNSRNNIKSQKGFTLIELLVVIAIIGILAAIAVPKFTSATDSATKARIQADLRSIDSAIAQHYAATGVFATDIATLSPYFISTVKSGEQSFKYQDKKVIYGIDGGRAFATVEATAKSYYADWSEKS
;
A
#
# COMPACT_ATOMS: atom_id res chain seq x y z
N MET A 1 3.11 -76.33 5.79
CA MET A 1 2.27 -75.70 6.83
C MET A 1 2.31 -74.20 6.57
N LEU A 2 1.25 -73.63 6.00
CA LEU A 2 1.20 -72.21 5.59
C LEU A 2 0.33 -71.42 6.56
N MET A 3 0.86 -70.32 7.08
CA MET A 3 0.11 -69.38 7.92
C MET A 3 -0.59 -68.37 7.00
N ASN A 4 -1.91 -68.40 6.96
CA ASN A 4 -2.73 -67.46 6.20
C ASN A 4 -2.96 -66.19 7.05
N SER A 5 -2.24 -65.11 6.75
CA SER A 5 -2.44 -63.81 7.41
C SER A 5 -3.68 -63.13 6.84
N ARG A 6 -4.74 -63.03 7.65
CA ARG A 6 -5.96 -62.30 7.30
C ARG A 6 -5.72 -60.80 7.40
N ASN A 7 -5.60 -60.14 6.25
CA ASN A 7 -5.60 -58.68 6.16
C ASN A 7 -6.96 -58.12 6.62
N ASN A 8 -6.97 -57.41 7.75
CA ASN A 8 -8.12 -56.64 8.22
C ASN A 8 -8.23 -55.35 7.40
N ILE A 9 -9.12 -55.32 6.40
CA ILE A 9 -9.45 -54.10 5.68
C ILE A 9 -10.20 -53.18 6.66
N LYS A 10 -9.50 -52.16 7.18
CA LYS A 10 -10.14 -51.11 7.99
C LYS A 10 -11.15 -50.39 7.10
N SER A 11 -12.40 -50.28 7.58
CA SER A 11 -13.44 -49.44 6.99
C SER A 11 -12.90 -48.02 6.81
N GLN A 12 -12.59 -47.63 5.58
CA GLN A 12 -12.37 -46.24 5.25
C GLN A 12 -13.73 -45.56 5.16
N LYS A 13 -14.04 -44.70 6.12
CA LYS A 13 -15.17 -43.78 6.03
C LYS A 13 -14.83 -42.74 4.98
N GLY A 14 -15.49 -42.81 3.81
CA GLY A 14 -15.38 -41.79 2.78
C GLY A 14 -16.07 -40.50 3.19
N PHE A 15 -15.53 -39.36 2.75
CA PHE A 15 -16.14 -38.05 2.91
C PHE A 15 -17.40 -37.96 2.05
N THR A 16 -18.48 -37.41 2.59
CA THR A 16 -19.73 -37.23 1.85
C THR A 16 -19.65 -35.98 0.96
N LEU A 17 -20.31 -36.00 -0.19
CA LEU A 17 -20.38 -34.83 -1.08
C LEU A 17 -21.05 -33.63 -0.40
N ILE A 18 -21.99 -33.89 0.52
CA ILE A 18 -22.68 -32.84 1.27
C ILE A 18 -21.75 -32.16 2.29
N GLU A 19 -20.84 -32.90 2.92
CA GLU A 19 -19.82 -32.32 3.80
C GLU A 19 -18.90 -31.37 3.01
N LEU A 20 -18.55 -31.71 1.77
CA LEU A 20 -17.75 -30.81 0.95
C LEU A 20 -18.56 -29.59 0.46
N LEU A 21 -19.84 -29.79 0.12
CA LEU A 21 -20.73 -28.73 -0.35
C LEU A 21 -20.95 -27.64 0.70
N VAL A 22 -21.18 -28.02 1.97
CA VAL A 22 -21.39 -27.03 3.04
C VAL A 22 -20.09 -26.25 3.33
N VAL A 23 -18.93 -26.89 3.22
CA VAL A 23 -17.63 -26.24 3.45
C VAL A 23 -17.37 -25.15 2.40
N ILE A 24 -17.55 -25.47 1.11
CA ILE A 24 -17.35 -24.46 0.05
C ILE A 24 -18.40 -23.34 0.13
N ALA A 25 -19.62 -23.64 0.59
CA ALA A 25 -20.65 -22.63 0.81
C ALA A 25 -20.25 -21.64 1.92
N ILE A 26 -19.73 -22.13 3.05
CA ILE A 26 -19.25 -21.29 4.16
C ILE A 26 -18.03 -20.47 3.72
N ILE A 27 -17.05 -21.08 3.03
CA ILE A 27 -15.87 -20.37 2.51
C ILE A 27 -16.30 -19.28 1.50
N GLY A 28 -17.29 -19.56 0.64
CA GLY A 28 -17.84 -18.59 -0.30
C GLY A 28 -18.44 -17.36 0.39
N ILE A 29 -19.20 -17.54 1.47
CA ILE A 29 -19.77 -16.43 2.27
C ILE A 29 -18.67 -15.61 2.94
N LEU A 30 -17.69 -16.27 3.57
CA LEU A 30 -16.58 -15.60 4.23
C LEU A 30 -15.72 -14.80 3.23
N ALA A 31 -15.42 -15.39 2.06
CA ALA A 31 -14.68 -14.73 1.00
C ALA A 31 -15.41 -13.49 0.46
N ALA A 32 -16.73 -13.57 0.29
CA ALA A 32 -17.56 -12.45 -0.18
C ALA A 32 -17.50 -11.22 0.75
N ILE A 33 -17.39 -11.42 2.06
CA ILE A 33 -17.29 -10.33 3.05
C ILE A 33 -15.85 -9.82 3.21
N ALA A 34 -14.85 -10.70 3.09
CA ALA A 34 -13.45 -10.35 3.31
C ALA A 34 -12.86 -9.49 2.19
N VAL A 35 -13.14 -9.80 0.93
CA VAL A 35 -12.60 -9.10 -0.25
C VAL A 35 -12.90 -7.58 -0.26
N PRO A 36 -14.14 -7.10 -0.07
CA PRO A 36 -14.43 -5.67 -0.14
C PRO A 36 -13.82 -4.85 1.01
N LYS A 37 -13.57 -5.45 2.18
CA LYS A 37 -12.94 -4.75 3.31
C LYS A 37 -11.45 -4.50 3.11
N PHE A 38 -10.78 -5.35 2.34
CA PHE A 38 -9.34 -5.26 2.13
C PHE A 38 -8.94 -4.06 1.25
N THR A 39 -9.77 -3.69 0.28
CA THR A 39 -9.48 -2.59 -0.65
C THR A 39 -9.52 -1.22 0.03
N SER A 40 -10.57 -0.92 0.82
CA SER A 40 -10.73 0.39 1.48
C SER A 40 -9.71 0.69 2.58
N ALA A 41 -9.28 -0.34 3.32
CA ALA A 41 -8.24 -0.21 4.33
C ALA A 41 -6.88 0.16 3.70
N THR A 42 -6.57 -0.46 2.56
CA THR A 42 -5.35 -0.22 1.79
C THR A 42 -5.32 1.20 1.21
N ASP A 43 -6.46 1.69 0.71
CA ASP A 43 -6.58 3.06 0.22
C ASP A 43 -6.31 4.09 1.32
N SER A 44 -6.93 3.92 2.49
CA SER A 44 -6.78 4.84 3.61
C SER A 44 -5.34 4.85 4.16
N ALA A 45 -4.71 3.67 4.24
CA ALA A 45 -3.31 3.55 4.65
C ALA A 45 -2.36 4.24 3.65
N THR A 46 -2.60 4.08 2.34
CA THR A 46 -1.77 4.72 1.31
C THR A 46 -1.94 6.23 1.32
N LYS A 47 -3.16 6.73 1.52
CA LYS A 47 -3.42 8.17 1.72
C LYS A 47 -2.67 8.72 2.92
N ALA A 48 -2.74 8.04 4.07
CA ALA A 48 -2.02 8.45 5.27
C ALA A 48 -0.50 8.49 5.05
N ARG A 49 0.04 7.51 4.30
CA ARG A 49 1.46 7.50 3.91
C ARG A 49 1.84 8.71 3.05
N ILE A 50 1.07 9.00 2.00
CA ILE A 50 1.31 10.18 1.14
C ILE A 50 1.35 11.46 1.99
N GLN A 51 0.41 11.63 2.91
CA GLN A 51 0.38 12.80 3.79
C GLN A 51 1.61 12.89 4.71
N ALA A 52 2.04 11.77 5.28
CA ALA A 52 3.22 11.73 6.15
C ALA A 52 4.50 12.08 5.37
N ASP A 53 4.62 11.57 4.15
CA ASP A 53 5.76 11.86 3.27
C ASP A 53 5.75 13.34 2.85
N LEU A 54 4.61 13.90 2.46
CA LEU A 54 4.49 15.34 2.12
C LEU A 54 4.86 16.25 3.28
N ARG A 55 4.42 15.95 4.50
CA ARG A 55 4.79 16.71 5.71
C ARG A 55 6.29 16.64 5.99
N SER A 56 6.90 15.49 5.73
CA SER A 56 8.35 15.30 5.88
C SER A 56 9.12 16.15 4.85
N ILE A 57 8.63 16.21 3.61
CA ILE A 57 9.18 17.09 2.56
C ILE A 57 8.99 18.56 2.95
N ASP A 58 7.81 18.99 3.40
CA ASP A 58 7.56 20.37 3.85
C ASP A 58 8.51 20.78 4.98
N SER A 59 8.77 19.88 5.93
CA SER A 59 9.76 20.11 7.00
C SER A 59 11.17 20.29 6.43
N ALA A 60 11.57 19.50 5.44
CA ALA A 60 12.86 19.63 4.78
C ALA A 60 12.97 20.94 3.99
N ILE A 61 11.88 21.38 3.31
CA ILE A 61 11.82 22.69 2.65
C ILE A 61 12.02 23.82 3.67
N ALA A 62 11.35 23.75 4.82
CA ALA A 62 11.47 24.75 5.87
C ALA A 62 12.91 24.82 6.42
N GLN A 63 13.57 23.66 6.62
CA GLN A 63 14.96 23.60 7.04
C GLN A 63 15.92 24.17 5.99
N HIS A 64 15.72 23.83 4.71
CA HIS A 64 16.49 24.38 3.59
C HIS A 64 16.36 25.90 3.53
N TYR A 65 15.14 26.42 3.67
CA TYR A 65 14.88 27.86 3.70
C TYR A 65 15.57 28.53 4.89
N ALA A 66 15.51 27.93 6.08
CA ALA A 66 16.18 28.46 7.27
C ALA A 66 17.72 28.53 7.10
N ALA A 67 18.32 27.58 6.38
CA ALA A 67 19.75 27.54 6.15
C ALA A 67 20.24 28.46 5.01
N THR A 68 19.44 28.63 3.96
CA THR A 68 19.87 29.27 2.71
C THR A 68 19.15 30.59 2.40
N GLY A 69 18.02 30.86 3.07
CA GLY A 69 17.12 31.98 2.75
C GLY A 69 16.32 31.80 1.44
N VAL A 70 16.44 30.64 0.78
CA VAL A 70 15.81 30.36 -0.52
C VAL A 70 14.96 29.09 -0.43
N PHE A 71 13.75 29.13 -1.01
CA PHE A 71 12.91 27.94 -1.08
C PHE A 71 13.50 26.93 -2.07
N ALA A 72 13.47 25.65 -1.71
CA ALA A 72 13.82 24.59 -2.64
C ALA A 72 12.81 24.55 -3.80
N THR A 73 13.32 24.38 -5.02
CA THR A 73 12.51 24.23 -6.24
C THR A 73 12.48 22.79 -6.74
N ASP A 74 13.34 21.93 -6.20
CA ASP A 74 13.45 20.51 -6.56
C ASP A 74 13.63 19.68 -5.28
N ILE A 75 13.01 18.51 -5.23
CA ILE A 75 13.19 17.56 -4.12
C ILE A 75 14.64 17.10 -4.02
N ALA A 76 15.36 17.03 -5.15
CA ALA A 76 16.77 16.63 -5.15
C ALA A 76 17.65 17.55 -4.29
N THR A 77 17.32 18.84 -4.19
CA THR A 77 18.09 19.80 -3.37
C THR A 77 17.84 19.64 -1.87
N LEU A 78 16.77 18.93 -1.48
CA LEU A 78 16.44 18.66 -0.09
C LEU A 78 17.17 17.45 0.49
N SER A 79 17.93 16.70 -0.30
CA SER A 79 18.66 15.50 0.14
C SER A 79 19.43 15.67 1.47
N PRO A 80 20.15 16.78 1.73
CA PRO A 80 20.86 16.98 3.00
C PRO A 80 19.94 17.17 4.22
N TYR A 81 18.71 17.64 4.00
CA TYR A 81 17.71 17.93 5.03
C TYR A 81 16.69 16.80 5.17
N PHE A 82 16.76 15.79 4.29
CA PHE A 82 15.82 14.69 4.24
C PHE A 82 16.25 13.56 5.17
N ILE A 83 15.45 13.25 6.19
CA ILE A 83 15.68 12.09 7.07
C ILE A 83 15.26 10.82 6.31
N SER A 84 16.07 10.36 5.35
CA SER A 84 16.12 9.02 4.73
C SER A 84 14.82 8.19 4.55
N THR A 85 13.63 8.76 4.43
CA THR A 85 12.38 7.99 4.14
C THR A 85 11.95 8.07 2.68
N VAL A 86 12.57 8.95 1.89
CA VAL A 86 12.43 9.04 0.43
C VAL A 86 13.84 9.16 -0.12
N LYS A 87 14.60 8.06 -0.09
CA LYS A 87 15.85 8.00 -0.83
C LYS A 87 15.52 8.24 -2.30
N SER A 88 16.14 9.28 -2.86
CA SER A 88 16.12 9.57 -4.29
C SER A 88 16.46 8.29 -5.06
N GLY A 89 15.48 7.74 -5.77
CA GLY A 89 15.69 6.65 -6.70
C GLY A 89 14.59 5.60 -6.70
N GLU A 90 13.92 5.33 -5.57
CA GLU A 90 13.05 4.16 -5.52
C GLU A 90 12.05 4.20 -4.38
N GLN A 91 11.07 5.10 -4.40
CA GLN A 91 9.81 4.89 -3.67
C GLN A 91 8.64 5.39 -4.54
N SER A 92 8.62 4.92 -5.79
CA SER A 92 7.40 4.90 -6.59
C SER A 92 6.46 3.86 -5.98
N PHE A 93 5.86 4.16 -4.83
CA PHE A 93 4.81 3.28 -4.30
C PHE A 93 3.55 3.49 -5.15
N LYS A 94 2.82 2.39 -5.35
CA LYS A 94 1.62 2.40 -6.15
C LYS A 94 0.43 2.79 -5.29
N TYR A 95 -0.35 3.78 -5.72
CA TYR A 95 -1.70 4.04 -5.24
C TYR A 95 -2.67 3.56 -6.32
N GLN A 96 -3.52 2.58 -6.02
CA GLN A 96 -4.43 1.97 -7.00
C GLN A 96 -3.71 1.58 -8.30
N ASP A 97 -2.57 0.87 -8.17
CA ASP A 97 -1.65 0.49 -9.26
C ASP A 97 -0.94 1.62 -10.01
N LYS A 98 -1.17 2.88 -9.65
CA LYS A 98 -0.55 4.06 -10.29
C LYS A 98 0.62 4.56 -9.46
N LYS A 99 1.71 4.95 -10.11
CA LYS A 99 2.88 5.52 -9.44
C LYS A 99 2.54 6.86 -8.79
N VAL A 100 3.01 7.08 -7.56
CA VAL A 100 3.01 8.40 -6.93
C VAL A 100 4.35 9.08 -7.13
N ILE A 101 4.32 10.34 -7.56
CA ILE A 101 5.49 11.18 -7.82
C ILE A 101 5.39 12.40 -6.92
N TYR A 102 6.49 12.78 -6.27
CA TYR A 102 6.54 13.99 -5.46
C TYR A 102 7.21 15.13 -6.21
N GLY A 103 6.78 16.36 -5.93
CA GLY A 103 7.44 17.57 -6.40
C GLY A 103 7.31 18.71 -5.40
N ILE A 104 7.94 19.84 -5.71
CA ILE A 104 7.82 21.08 -4.96
C ILE A 104 7.27 22.16 -5.88
N ASP A 105 6.33 22.95 -5.36
CA ASP A 105 5.84 24.14 -6.05
C ASP A 105 5.66 25.29 -5.07
N GLY A 106 6.23 26.44 -5.39
CA GLY A 106 6.15 27.63 -4.54
C GLY A 106 6.57 27.43 -3.08
N GLY A 107 7.50 26.50 -2.80
CA GLY A 107 7.93 26.17 -1.44
C GLY A 107 7.01 25.21 -0.67
N ARG A 108 6.09 24.53 -1.36
CA ARG A 108 5.21 23.49 -0.78
C ARG A 108 5.39 22.16 -1.50
N ALA A 109 5.37 21.05 -0.76
CA ALA A 109 5.42 19.71 -1.33
C ALA A 109 4.06 19.31 -1.92
N PHE A 110 4.09 18.64 -3.08
CA PHE A 110 2.90 18.03 -3.68
C PHE A 110 3.17 16.60 -4.14
N ALA A 111 2.11 15.80 -4.24
CA ALA A 111 2.13 14.44 -4.77
C ALA A 111 1.21 14.35 -5.99
N THR A 112 1.74 13.87 -7.12
CA THR A 112 1.01 13.57 -8.34
C THR A 112 0.80 12.08 -8.44
N VAL A 113 -0.44 11.66 -8.68
CA VAL A 113 -0.74 10.27 -9.00
C VAL A 113 -0.69 10.11 -10.52
N GLU A 114 0.21 9.26 -11.00
CA GLU A 114 0.43 8.96 -12.42
C GLU A 114 -0.90 8.67 -13.14
N ALA A 115 -1.01 9.10 -14.40
CA ALA A 115 -2.20 8.94 -15.25
C ALA A 115 -3.51 9.55 -14.71
N THR A 116 -3.49 10.28 -13.60
CA THR A 116 -4.68 10.94 -13.05
C THR A 116 -4.69 12.44 -13.33
N ALA A 117 -3.58 13.02 -13.81
CA ALA A 117 -3.33 14.46 -14.01
C ALA A 117 -3.57 15.34 -12.76
N LYS A 118 -3.97 14.75 -11.64
CA LYS A 118 -4.25 15.42 -10.38
C LYS A 118 -3.05 15.36 -9.45
N SER A 119 -2.75 16.50 -8.86
CA SER A 119 -1.70 16.66 -7.85
C SER A 119 -2.32 17.19 -6.57
N TYR A 120 -1.86 16.72 -5.42
CA TYR A 120 -2.42 17.02 -4.11
C TYR A 120 -1.34 17.50 -3.15
N TYR A 121 -1.69 18.46 -2.31
CA TYR A 121 -0.88 18.86 -1.15
C TYR A 121 -1.15 17.95 0.07
N ALA A 122 -0.38 18.12 1.15
CA ALA A 122 -0.50 17.29 2.37
C ALA A 122 -1.89 17.33 3.03
N ASP A 123 -2.62 18.41 2.82
CA ASP A 123 -4.00 18.64 3.25
C ASP A 123 -5.06 18.11 2.28
N TRP A 124 -4.65 17.40 1.22
CA TRP A 124 -5.50 16.94 0.11
C TRP A 124 -6.16 18.05 -0.70
N SER A 125 -5.70 19.29 -0.59
CA SER A 125 -6.08 20.32 -1.57
C SER A 125 -5.50 19.97 -2.94
N GLU A 126 -6.34 20.10 -3.96
CA GLU A 126 -5.94 19.89 -5.35
C GLU A 126 -5.07 21.08 -5.77
N LYS A 127 -3.93 20.76 -6.38
CA LYS A 127 -3.05 21.74 -7.00
C LYS A 127 -3.68 22.21 -8.31
N SER A 128 -3.99 23.51 -8.37
CA SER A 128 -4.50 24.21 -9.56
C SER A 128 -3.48 24.23 -10.69
#